data_AF-A0A3D4MD86-F1
#
_entry.id   AF-A0A3D4MD86-F1
#
_cell.length_a   1.000
_cell.length_b   1.000
_cell.length_c   1.000
_cell.angle_alpha   90.00
_cell.angle_beta   90.00
_cell.angle_gamma   90.00
#
_symmetry.space_group_name_H-M   'P 1'
#
loop_
_entity.id
_entity.type
_entity.pdbx_description
1 polymer ?
#
loop_
_entity_poly.entity_id
_entity_poly.type
_entity_poly.pdbx_seq_one_letter_code
_entity_poly.pdbx_strand_id
1 'polypeptide(L)'
;DFARLKPHKDFLAALIGSILKNGEGKALETALQIIDITEEYFLMRNVLRLQRIKKRPTLQQDGHIYDVFDAIDPRSGEETVIYFNVDHIFARPL
;
A
#
# COMPACT_ATOMS: atom_id res chain seq x y z
N ASP A 1 -0.44 -17.45 -19.63
CA ASP A 1 0.93 -17.28 -20.10
C ASP A 1 1.63 -16.18 -19.29
N PHE A 2 2.32 -16.55 -18.21
CA PHE A 2 2.78 -15.62 -17.17
C PHE A 2 4.04 -14.81 -17.57
N ALA A 3 4.70 -15.19 -18.66
CA ALA A 3 5.92 -14.53 -19.15
C ALA A 3 5.64 -13.13 -19.73
N ARG A 4 4.44 -12.91 -20.31
CA ARG A 4 4.05 -11.59 -20.87
C ARG A 4 3.65 -10.57 -19.80
N LEU A 5 3.35 -11.02 -18.57
CA LEU A 5 2.96 -10.15 -17.45
C LEU A 5 4.17 -9.65 -16.63
N LYS A 6 5.32 -10.32 -16.75
CA LYS A 6 6.52 -10.00 -15.96
C LYS A 6 7.07 -8.60 -16.23
N PRO A 7 7.21 -8.13 -17.50
CA PRO A 7 7.70 -6.79 -17.77
C PRO A 7 6.81 -5.68 -17.22
N HIS A 8 5.48 -5.87 -17.30
CA HIS A 8 4.50 -4.91 -16.77
C HIS A 8 4.52 -4.85 -15.23
N LYS A 9 4.68 -6.00 -14.56
CA LYS A 9 4.82 -6.06 -13.11
C LYS A 9 6.12 -5.43 -12.62
N ASP A 10 7.23 -5.67 -13.32
CA ASP A 10 8.54 -5.12 -12.97
C ASP A 10 8.56 -3.59 -13.18
N PHE A 11 7.94 -3.08 -14.26
CA PHE A 11 7.77 -1.64 -14.49
C PHE A 11 6.88 -0.99 -13.41
N LEU A 12 5.73 -1.59 -13.09
CA LEU A 12 4.83 -1.06 -12.06
C LEU A 12 5.52 -1.06 -10.69
N ALA A 13 6.26 -2.13 -10.35
CA ALA A 13 7.04 -2.18 -9.12
C ALA A 13 8.15 -1.11 -9.08
N ALA A 14 8.84 -0.85 -10.20
CA ALA A 14 9.86 0.18 -10.28
C ALA A 14 9.26 1.60 -10.16
N LEU A 15 8.12 1.85 -10.83
CA LEU A 15 7.40 3.12 -10.75
C LEU A 15 6.93 3.38 -9.31
N ILE A 16 6.28 2.41 -8.68
CA ILE A 16 5.80 2.59 -7.30
C ILE A 16 6.98 2.66 -6.33
N GLY A 17 8.03 1.86 -6.52
CA GLY A 17 9.26 1.97 -5.73
C GLY A 17 9.90 3.37 -5.84
N SER A 18 9.80 4.03 -6.99
CA SER A 18 10.26 5.41 -7.18
C SER A 18 9.39 6.43 -6.43
N ILE A 19 8.08 6.22 -6.38
CA ILE A 19 7.13 7.08 -5.65
C ILE A 19 7.40 6.98 -4.13
N LEU A 20 7.61 5.77 -3.62
CA LEU A 20 7.78 5.51 -2.19
C LEU A 20 9.12 5.94 -1.60
N LYS A 21 10.14 6.19 -2.43
CA LYS A 21 11.48 6.59 -1.95
C LYS A 21 11.49 7.91 -1.17
N ASN A 22 10.49 8.76 -1.34
CA ASN A 22 10.43 10.09 -0.72
C ASN A 22 9.69 10.11 0.62
N GLY A 23 9.33 8.95 1.18
CA GLY A 23 8.58 8.86 2.44
C GLY A 23 7.06 8.89 2.28
N GLU A 24 6.57 8.80 1.04
CA GLU A 24 5.15 8.64 0.77
C GLU A 24 4.59 7.39 1.45
N GLY A 25 3.43 7.54 2.07
CA GLY A 25 2.73 6.51 2.83
C GLY A 25 3.17 6.39 4.29
N LYS A 26 4.15 7.16 4.78
CA LYS A 26 4.62 7.07 6.18
C LYS A 26 3.86 7.97 7.16
N ALA A 27 3.02 8.86 6.64
CA ALA A 27 2.14 9.72 7.42
C ALA A 27 0.80 9.91 6.68
N LEU A 28 -0.24 10.39 7.38
CA LEU A 28 -1.58 10.55 6.79
C LEU A 28 -1.59 11.55 5.63
N GLU A 29 -0.81 12.62 5.75
CA GLU A 29 -0.69 13.69 4.75
C GLU A 29 -0.01 13.21 3.46
N THR A 30 0.67 12.07 3.54
CA THR A 30 1.36 11.44 2.41
C THR A 30 0.80 10.05 2.09
N ALA A 31 -0.39 9.73 2.63
CA ALA A 31 -0.99 8.41 2.47
C ALA A 31 -1.14 8.06 0.98
N LEU A 32 -0.88 6.80 0.65
CA LEU A 32 -0.94 6.34 -0.74
C LEU A 32 -2.40 6.21 -1.17
N GLN A 33 -2.77 6.90 -2.24
CA GLN A 33 -4.09 6.73 -2.83
C GLN A 33 -4.17 5.36 -3.51
N ILE A 34 -5.15 4.54 -3.13
CA ILE A 34 -5.48 3.31 -3.84
C ILE A 34 -6.91 3.35 -4.37
N ILE A 35 -7.12 2.63 -5.48
CA ILE A 35 -8.42 2.54 -6.14
C ILE A 35 -9.11 1.23 -5.74
N ASP A 36 -8.35 0.19 -5.40
CA ASP A 36 -8.85 -1.12 -4.96
C ASP A 36 -7.94 -1.76 -3.90
N ILE A 37 -8.52 -2.53 -2.96
CA ILE A 37 -7.78 -3.26 -1.91
C ILE A 37 -6.77 -4.25 -2.50
N THR A 38 -7.03 -4.81 -3.68
CA THR A 38 -6.12 -5.70 -4.39
C THR A 38 -4.80 -5.00 -4.73
N GLU A 39 -4.82 -3.70 -5.02
CA GLU A 39 -3.62 -2.90 -5.29
C GLU A 39 -2.76 -2.78 -4.03
N GLU A 40 -3.38 -2.60 -2.86
CA GLU A 40 -2.72 -2.56 -1.56
C GLU A 40 -1.96 -3.88 -1.28
N TYR A 41 -2.63 -5.02 -1.45
CA TYR A 41 -1.98 -6.33 -1.26
C TYR A 41 -0.91 -6.60 -2.31
N PHE A 42 -1.12 -6.16 -3.56
CA PHE A 42 -0.12 -6.26 -4.60
C PHE A 42 1.12 -5.46 -4.22
N LEU A 43 0.94 -4.21 -3.78
CA LEU A 43 2.02 -3.33 -3.39
C LEU A 43 2.85 -3.93 -2.26
N MET A 44 2.18 -4.29 -1.16
CA MET A 44 2.86 -4.76 0.05
C MET A 44 3.66 -6.04 -0.22
N ARG A 45 3.08 -7.02 -0.92
CA ARG A 45 3.74 -8.31 -1.17
C ARG A 45 4.70 -8.28 -2.35
N ASN A 46 4.31 -7.63 -3.45
CA ASN A 46 4.99 -7.75 -4.74
C ASN A 46 5.86 -6.55 -5.12
N VAL A 47 5.84 -5.46 -4.36
CA VAL A 47 6.77 -4.34 -4.56
C VAL A 47 7.63 -4.15 -3.32
N LEU A 48 7.00 -3.90 -2.17
CA LEU A 48 7.71 -3.56 -0.93
C LEU A 48 8.27 -4.78 -0.19
N ARG A 49 7.76 -5.99 -0.49
CA ARG A 49 8.13 -7.24 0.19
C ARG A 49 7.90 -7.21 1.70
N LEU A 50 6.97 -6.36 2.16
CA LEU A 50 6.58 -6.23 3.56
C LEU A 50 5.45 -7.20 3.90
N GLN A 51 5.43 -7.68 5.13
CA GLN A 51 4.41 -8.57 5.66
C GLN A 51 3.53 -7.85 6.68
N ARG A 52 2.23 -8.14 6.71
CA ARG A 52 1.32 -7.56 7.69
C ARG A 52 1.56 -8.21 9.05
N ILE A 53 1.81 -7.39 10.07
CA ILE A 53 1.95 -7.86 11.46
C ILE A 53 0.56 -8.18 12.02
N LYS A 54 -0.38 -7.26 11.87
CA LYS A 54 -1.78 -7.44 12.32
C LYS A 54 -2.75 -6.63 11.47
N LYS A 55 -4.00 -7.08 11.43
CA LYS A 55 -5.09 -6.30 10.83
C LYS A 55 -5.60 -5.27 11.83
N ARG A 56 -5.76 -4.01 11.40
CA ARG A 56 -6.42 -2.95 12.16
C ARG A 56 -7.77 -2.59 11.53
N PRO A 57 -8.70 -2.00 12.31
CA PRO A 57 -9.80 -1.23 11.73
C PRO A 57 -9.24 -0.05 10.93
N THR A 58 -10.00 0.40 9.92
CA THR A 58 -9.70 1.63 9.20
C THR A 58 -9.73 2.83 10.15
N LEU A 59 -8.84 3.78 9.92
CA LEU A 59 -8.79 5.06 10.65
C LEU A 59 -9.63 6.10 9.91
N GLN A 60 -10.45 6.85 10.62
CA GLN A 60 -11.15 8.02 10.07
C GLN A 60 -10.56 9.29 10.68
N GLN A 61 -10.13 10.23 9.83
CA GLN A 61 -9.59 11.51 10.27
C GLN A 61 -9.81 12.57 9.20
N ASP A 62 -10.26 13.76 9.61
CA ASP A 62 -10.46 14.93 8.73
C ASP A 62 -11.35 14.66 7.50
N GLY A 63 -12.35 13.77 7.65
CA GLY A 63 -13.27 13.39 6.57
C GLY A 63 -12.72 12.34 5.61
N HIS A 64 -11.51 11.84 5.85
CA HIS A 64 -10.88 10.79 5.07
C HIS A 64 -10.87 9.46 5.83
N ILE A 65 -10.84 8.37 5.07
CA ILE A 65 -10.73 7.00 5.57
C ILE A 65 -9.40 6.41 5.10
N TYR A 66 -8.68 5.81 6.04
CA TYR A 66 -7.37 5.23 5.82
C TYR A 66 -7.34 3.75 6.22
N ASP A 67 -6.74 2.90 5.38
CA ASP A 67 -6.23 1.62 5.88
C ASP A 67 -4.82 1.84 6.47
N VAL A 68 -4.62 1.28 7.66
CA VAL A 68 -3.37 1.39 8.42
C VAL A 68 -2.69 0.03 8.42
N PHE A 69 -1.57 -0.05 7.71
CA PHE A 69 -0.85 -1.29 7.51
C PHE A 69 0.39 -1.33 8.41
N ASP A 70 0.27 -1.99 9.56
CA ASP A 70 1.46 -2.37 10.34
C ASP A 70 2.21 -3.45 9.57
N ALA A 71 3.45 -3.15 9.19
CA ALA A 71 4.24 -4.00 8.34
C ALA A 71 5.60 -4.31 8.96
N ILE A 72 6.14 -5.48 8.65
CA ILE A 72 7.51 -5.89 8.97
C ILE A 72 8.25 -6.24 7.68
N ASP A 73 9.50 -5.79 7.55
CA ASP A 73 10.41 -6.32 6.54
C ASP A 73 10.96 -7.67 7.05
N PRO A 74 10.60 -8.81 6.42
CA PRO A 74 11.06 -10.12 6.88
C PRO A 74 12.57 -10.33 6.69
N ARG A 75 13.28 -9.45 5.97
CA ARG A 75 14.73 -9.54 5.74
C ARG A 75 15.53 -8.87 6.84
N SER A 76 15.09 -7.70 7.30
CA SER A 76 15.78 -6.91 8.34
C SER A 76 15.14 -7.04 9.73
N GLY A 77 13.87 -7.43 9.79
CA GLY A 77 13.06 -7.40 11.01
C GLY A 77 12.54 -6.01 11.37
N GLU A 78 12.78 -4.99 10.53
CA GLU A 78 12.32 -3.64 10.79
C GLU A 78 10.81 -3.52 10.63
N GLU A 79 10.16 -2.90 11.61
CA GLU A 79 8.73 -2.59 11.56
C GLU A 79 8.50 -1.19 10.96
N THR A 80 7.41 -1.04 10.23
CA THR A 80 6.98 0.23 9.66
C THR A 80 5.46 0.29 9.59
N VAL A 81 4.92 1.49 9.41
CA VAL A 81 3.49 1.71 9.19
C VAL A 81 3.32 2.37 7.84
N ILE A 82 2.40 1.83 7.05
CA ILE A 82 2.01 2.42 5.77
C ILE A 82 0.53 2.81 5.82
N TYR A 83 0.25 4.05 5.46
CA TYR A 83 -1.08 4.63 5.38
C TYR A 83 -1.55 4.63 3.93
N PHE A 84 -2.76 4.13 3.71
CA PHE A 84 -3.44 4.14 2.42
C PHE A 84 -4.71 4.96 2.53
N ASN A 85 -4.90 5.97 1.67
CA ASN A 85 -6.21 6.62 1.55
C ASN A 85 -7.14 5.71 0.74
N VAL A 86 -8.29 5.39 1.33
CA VAL A 86 -9.28 4.45 0.78
C VAL A 86 -10.65 5.09 0.55
N ASP A 87 -10.71 6.43 0.47
CA ASP A 87 -11.95 7.18 0.28
C ASP A 87 -12.76 6.67 -0.92
N HIS A 88 -12.09 6.42 -2.04
CA HIS A 88 -12.73 5.95 -3.27
C HIS A 88 -13.43 4.58 -3.13
N ILE A 89 -12.98 3.75 -2.19
CA ILE A 89 -13.54 2.43 -1.95
C ILE A 89 -14.85 2.54 -1.16
N PHE A 90 -14.89 3.45 -0.19
CA PHE A 90 -16.06 3.67 0.67
C PHE A 90 -17.06 4.69 0.09
N ALA A 91 -16.65 5.51 -0.88
CA ALA A 91 -17.51 6.48 -1.55
C ALA A 91 -18.36 5.88 -2.69
N ARG A 92 -18.07 4.64 -3.14
CA ARG A 92 -18.83 3.98 -4.20
C ARG A 92 -20.08 3.30 -3.62
N PRO A 93 -21.30 3.62 -4.11
CA PRO A 93 -22.46 2.81 -3.76
C PRO A 93 -22.29 1.40 -4.35
N LEU A 94 -22.64 0.39 -3.54
CA LEU A 94 -22.64 -1.04 -3.92
C LEU A 94 -23.49 -1.30 -5.18
#